data_AF-A0A496WR83-F1
#
_entry.id   AF-A0A496WR83-F1
#
_cell.length_a   1.000
_cell.length_b   1.000
_cell.length_c   1.000
_cell.angle_alpha   90.00
_cell.angle_beta   90.00
_cell.angle_gamma   90.00
#
_symmetry.space_group_name_H-M   'P 1'
#
loop_
_entity.id
_entity.type
_entity.pdbx_description
1 polymer ?
#
loop_
_entity_poly.entity_id
_entity_poly.type
_entity_poly.pdbx_seq_one_letter_code
_entity_poly.pdbx_strand_id
1 'polypeptide(L)' 'MYFSIFRNAMSFAHWKKKCLTLAEAISIVAKLGGYQGKQSEGPPGCDSIRRGLICLRYIVWGYRLSRSSPSP' A
#
# COMPACT_ATOMS: atom_id res chain seq x y z
N MET A 1 -3.76 46.65 -11.42
CA MET A 1 -3.30 46.13 -10.11
C MET A 1 -4.17 44.95 -9.67
N TYR A 2 -4.16 43.83 -10.42
CA TYR A 2 -4.88 42.58 -10.10
C TYR A 2 -4.20 41.35 -10.76
N PHE A 3 -2.87 41.38 -10.90
CA PHE A 3 -2.10 40.34 -11.61
C PHE A 3 -1.11 39.65 -10.67
N SER A 4 -1.57 39.24 -9.47
CA SER A 4 -0.65 38.72 -8.43
C SER A 4 -1.24 37.63 -7.53
N ILE A 5 -2.33 36.95 -7.93
CA ILE A 5 -2.97 35.91 -7.09
C ILE A 5 -2.94 34.51 -7.71
N PHE A 6 -2.67 34.35 -9.01
CA PHE A 6 -2.68 33.03 -9.67
C PHE A 6 -1.32 32.33 -9.79
N ARG A 7 -0.37 32.61 -8.89
CA ARG A 7 0.97 31.96 -8.91
C ARG A 7 1.12 30.76 -7.96
N ASN A 8 0.05 30.30 -7.32
CA ASN A 8 0.12 29.30 -6.23
C ASN A 8 -0.89 28.13 -6.31
N ALA A 9 -1.53 27.91 -7.46
CA ALA A 9 -2.49 26.80 -7.61
C ALA A 9 -2.01 25.70 -8.59
N MET A 10 -0.75 25.76 -9.04
CA MET A 10 -0.14 24.76 -9.93
C MET A 10 1.04 24.04 -9.27
N SER A 11 0.96 23.79 -7.96
CA SER A 11 1.62 22.62 -7.38
C SER A 11 0.74 21.41 -7.73
N PHE A 12 0.72 21.07 -9.03
CA PHE A 12 0.17 19.82 -9.52
C PHE A 12 0.97 18.73 -8.82
N ALA A 13 0.34 18.19 -7.78
CA ALA A 13 0.79 17.09 -6.97
C ALA A 13 1.55 16.10 -7.83
N HIS A 14 2.86 16.10 -7.66
CA HIS A 14 3.76 15.13 -8.25
C HIS A 14 3.44 13.81 -7.54
N TRP A 15 2.41 13.12 -8.02
CA TRP A 15 2.01 11.79 -7.56
C TRP A 15 3.10 10.83 -8.02
N LYS A 16 4.25 10.86 -7.33
CA LYS A 16 5.26 9.83 -7.48
C LYS A 16 4.56 8.53 -7.09
N LYS A 17 4.28 7.69 -8.09
CA LYS A 17 4.15 6.25 -7.89
C LYS A 17 5.38 5.84 -7.08
N LYS A 18 5.24 5.67 -5.76
CA LYS A 18 6.31 5.10 -4.95
C LYS A 18 6.48 3.66 -5.44
N CYS A 19 7.50 3.43 -6.25
CA CYS A 19 7.95 2.09 -6.56
C CYS A 19 8.48 1.50 -5.24
N LEU A 20 7.70 0.60 -4.65
CA LEU A 20 8.12 -0.13 -3.46
C LEU A 20 9.33 -0.98 -3.83
N THR A 21 10.35 -0.94 -3.00
CA THR A 21 11.42 -1.94 -3.04
C THR A 21 10.86 -3.30 -2.65
N LEU A 22 11.55 -4.37 -3.03
CA LEU A 22 11.15 -5.72 -2.64
C LEU A 22 11.09 -5.87 -1.11
N ALA A 23 12.02 -5.27 -0.38
CA ALA A 23 12.05 -5.32 1.09
C ALA A 23 10.84 -4.62 1.72
N GLU A 24 10.43 -3.47 1.18
CA GLU A 24 9.23 -2.76 1.63
C GLU A 24 7.96 -3.57 1.32
N ALA A 25 7.88 -4.16 0.13
CA ALA A 25 6.76 -5.03 -0.24
C ALA A 25 6.64 -6.23 0.69
N ILE A 26 7.76 -6.91 0.97
CA ILE A 26 7.82 -8.04 1.93
C ILE A 26 7.36 -7.58 3.32
N SER A 27 7.81 -6.41 3.78
CA SER A 27 7.43 -5.87 5.09
C SER A 27 5.94 -5.56 5.17
N ILE A 28 5.33 -5.03 4.11
CA ILE A 28 3.89 -4.79 4.03
C ILE A 28 3.12 -6.11 4.08
N VAL A 29 3.54 -7.11 3.30
CA VAL A 29 2.89 -8.43 3.29
C VAL A 29 3.02 -9.09 4.66
N ALA A 30 4.20 -9.07 5.29
CA ALA A 30 4.41 -9.66 6.61
C ALA A 30 3.53 -9.01 7.68
N LYS A 31 3.28 -7.69 7.60
CA LYS A 31 2.37 -6.98 8.52
C LYS A 31 0.94 -7.53 8.45
N LEU A 32 0.46 -7.91 7.26
CA LEU A 32 -0.84 -8.59 7.12
C LEU A 32 -0.87 -9.96 7.82
N GLY A 33 0.28 -10.59 8.01
CA GLY A 33 0.44 -11.86 8.72
C GLY A 33 0.76 -11.73 10.20
N GLY A 34 0.77 -10.51 10.75
CA GLY A 34 0.98 -10.24 12.19
C GLY A 34 2.39 -9.76 12.57
N TYR A 35 3.28 -9.51 11.62
CA TYR A 35 4.57 -8.87 11.91
C TYR A 35 4.35 -7.42 12.37
N GLN A 36 4.91 -7.03 13.53
CA GLN A 36 4.66 -5.70 14.09
C GLN A 36 5.62 -4.66 13.51
N GLY A 37 6.83 -5.07 13.11
CA GLY A 37 7.83 -4.16 12.57
C GLY A 37 8.45 -3.28 13.64
N LYS A 38 8.57 -3.78 14.87
CA LYS A 38 9.29 -3.07 15.94
C LYS A 38 10.77 -3.02 15.58
N GLN A 39 11.44 -1.92 15.95
CA GLN A 39 12.88 -1.73 15.66
C GLN A 39 13.77 -2.86 16.19
N SER A 40 13.38 -3.52 17.28
CA SER A 40 14.11 -4.64 17.89
C SER A 40 13.73 -6.03 17.37
N GLU A 41 12.72 -6.15 16.51
CA GLU A 41 12.11 -7.43 16.12
C GLU A 41 12.92 -8.19 15.05
N GLY A 42 13.86 -7.51 14.40
CA GLY A 42 14.60 -8.06 13.26
C GLY A 42 13.72 -8.18 12.00
N PRO A 43 14.21 -8.83 10.94
CA PRO A 43 13.45 -9.00 9.70
C PRO A 43 12.27 -9.96 9.87
N PRO A 44 11.21 -9.84 9.05
CA PRO A 44 10.04 -10.72 9.13
C PRO A 44 10.40 -12.17 8.81
N GLY A 45 9.95 -13.09 9.68
CA GLY A 45 10.11 -14.53 9.49
C GLY A 45 9.22 -15.12 8.39
N CYS A 46 9.55 -16.35 7.96
CA CYS A 46 8.82 -17.05 6.90
C CYS A 46 7.33 -17.23 7.22
N ASP A 47 6.99 -17.51 8.48
CA ASP A 47 5.58 -17.70 8.89
C ASP A 47 4.73 -16.45 8.77
N SER A 48 5.25 -15.28 9.15
CA SER A 48 4.50 -14.03 9.03
C SER A 48 4.30 -13.65 7.57
N ILE A 49 5.30 -13.89 6.72
CA ILE A 49 5.17 -13.71 5.26
C ILE A 49 4.12 -14.67 4.68
N ARG A 50 4.18 -15.97 5.02
CA ARG A 50 3.22 -16.98 4.55
C ARG A 50 1.79 -16.61 4.92
N ARG A 51 1.54 -16.25 6.19
CA ARG A 51 0.22 -15.81 6.66
C ARG A 51 -0.22 -14.53 5.92
N GLY A 52 0.70 -13.59 5.74
CA GLY A 52 0.46 -12.35 5.01
C GLY A 52 0.04 -12.58 3.56
N LEU A 53 0.68 -13.50 2.85
CA LEU A 53 0.32 -13.86 1.47
C LEU A 53 -1.07 -14.50 1.37
N ILE A 54 -1.46 -15.33 2.35
CA ILE A 54 -2.80 -15.90 2.43
C ILE A 54 -3.84 -14.79 2.62
N CYS A 55 -3.62 -13.87 3.56
CA CYS A 55 -4.48 -12.70 3.76
C CYS A 55 -4.60 -11.85 2.50
N LEU A 56 -3.47 -11.56 1.84
CA LEU A 56 -3.44 -10.79 0.61
C LEU A 56 -4.25 -11.45 -0.51
N ARG A 57 -4.18 -12.79 -0.65
CA ARG A 57 -4.97 -13.54 -1.62
C ARG A 57 -6.47 -13.32 -1.42
N TYR A 58 -6.95 -13.36 -0.18
CA TYR A 58 -8.36 -13.11 0.13
C TYR A 58 -8.78 -11.66 -0.13
N ILE A 59 -7.94 -10.68 0.20
CA ILE A 59 -8.19 -9.27 -0.10
C ILE A 59 -8.30 -9.05 -1.62
N VAL A 60 -7.37 -9.61 -2.39
CA VAL A 60 -7.39 -9.52 -3.85
C VAL A 60 -8.64 -10.20 -4.42
N TRP A 61 -9.06 -11.32 -3.85
CA TRP A 61 -10.31 -11.97 -4.26
C TRP A 61 -11.52 -11.08 -4.00
N GLY A 62 -11.66 -10.51 -2.79
CA GLY A 62 -12.74 -9.58 -2.46
C GLY A 62 -12.77 -8.36 -3.39
N TYR A 63 -11.60 -7.79 -3.71
CA TYR A 63 -11.49 -6.68 -4.66
C TYR A 63 -11.92 -7.07 -6.08
N ARG A 64 -11.59 -8.28 -6.54
CA ARG A 64 -12.03 -8.76 -7.85
C ARG A 64 -13.55 -8.93 -7.88
N LEU A 65 -14.12 -9.49 -6.82
CA LEU A 65 -15.57 -9.65 -6.69
C LEU A 65 -16.30 -8.31 -6.75
N SER A 66 -15.83 -7.30 -6.00
CA SER A 66 -16.48 -5.97 -5.99
C SER A 66 -16.40 -5.25 -7.33
N ARG A 67 -15.39 -5.54 -8.15
CA ARG A 67 -15.28 -5.01 -9.52
C ARG A 67 -16.11 -5.76 -10.55
N SER A 68 -16.43 -7.02 -10.30
CA SER A 68 -17.25 -7.85 -11.18
C SER A 68 -18.75 -7.73 -10.88
N SER A 69 -19.13 -7.32 -9.67
CA SER A 69 -20.50 -6.96 -9.36
C SER A 69 -20.85 -5.62 -10.01
N PRO A 70 -21.88 -5.51 -10.88
CA PRO A 70 -22.48 -4.22 -11.15
C PRO A 70 -23.06 -3.72 -9.83
N SER A 71 -22.55 -2.60 -9.33
CA SER A 71 -23.24 -1.87 -8.27
C SER A 71 -24.69 -1.60 -8.69
N PRO A 72 -25.68 -1.67 -7.79
CA PRO A 72 -27.01 -1.15 -8.10
C PRO A 72 -26.96 0.34 -8.47
#